data_AF-A0A183HXX3-F1
#
_entry.id   AF-A0A183HXX3-F1
#
_cell.length_a   1.000
_cell.length_b   1.000
_cell.length_c   1.000
_cell.angle_alpha   90.00
_cell.angle_beta   90.00
_cell.angle_gamma   90.00
#
_symmetry.space_group_name_H-M   'P 1'
#
loop_
_entity.id
_entity.type
_entity.pdbx_description
1 polymer ?
#
loop_
_entity_poly.entity_id
_entity_poly.type
_entity_poly.pdbx_seq_one_letter_code
_entity_poly.pdbx_strand_id
1 'polypeptide(L)'
;MNKNDRYRYKQEYEKFKVTVNCALLFLLFLALIFTSRILDFIINFTLVWFYCTLTIREAILRINGSRIKGWWIMHHYVSCVLSGMTVTWGDGECYRSIRTHFITFCFYLSFVQLLQCRYQTGCLRRLHALGQRYSMDISVGRKFLNY
;
A
#
# COMPACT_ATOMS: atom_id res chain seq x y z
N MET A 1 -8.46 4.06 -23.16
CA MET A 1 -7.80 2.78 -22.83
C MET A 1 -8.75 1.63 -23.13
N ASN A 2 -8.32 0.63 -23.90
CA ASN A 2 -9.15 -0.55 -24.17
C ASN A 2 -9.30 -1.40 -22.90
N LYS A 3 -10.31 -2.29 -22.82
CA LYS A 3 -10.58 -3.14 -21.66
C LYS A 3 -9.38 -4.04 -21.31
N ASN A 4 -8.69 -4.57 -22.32
CA ASN A 4 -7.49 -5.37 -22.14
C ASN A 4 -6.34 -4.54 -21.54
N ASP A 5 -6.18 -3.29 -21.96
CA ASP A 5 -5.17 -2.39 -21.39
C ASP A 5 -5.46 -2.04 -19.93
N ARG A 6 -6.73 -1.80 -19.57
CA ARG A 6 -7.14 -1.59 -18.16
C ARG A 6 -6.81 -2.78 -17.28
N TYR A 7 -7.06 -3.98 -17.78
CA TYR A 7 -6.75 -5.21 -17.06
C TYR A 7 -5.24 -5.40 -16.88
N ARG A 8 -4.46 -5.25 -17.95
CA ARG A 8 -3.00 -5.33 -17.93
C ARG A 8 -2.39 -4.30 -16.98
N TYR A 9 -2.84 -3.04 -17.06
CA TYR A 9 -2.39 -1.99 -16.15
C TYR A 9 -2.62 -2.36 -14.68
N LYS A 10 -3.80 -2.90 -14.36
CA LYS A 10 -4.12 -3.35 -13.00
C LYS A 10 -3.21 -4.50 -12.56
N GLN A 11 -2.91 -5.47 -13.43
CA GLN A 11 -1.98 -6.56 -13.10
C GLN A 11 -0.56 -6.06 -12.81
N GLU A 12 -0.04 -5.17 -13.66
CA GLU A 12 1.28 -4.55 -13.45
C GLU A 12 1.31 -3.70 -12.17
N TYR A 13 0.20 -3.04 -11.84
CA TYR A 13 0.05 -2.33 -10.57
C TYR A 13 0.09 -3.26 -9.35
N GLU A 14 -0.65 -4.36 -9.37
CA GLU A 14 -0.64 -5.33 -8.27
C GLU A 14 0.74 -5.99 -8.10
N LYS A 15 1.41 -6.33 -9.20
CA LYS A 15 2.78 -6.86 -9.18
C LYS A 15 3.75 -5.86 -8.56
N PHE A 16 3.71 -4.60 -9.00
CA PHE A 16 4.50 -3.51 -8.44
C PHE A 16 4.31 -3.37 -6.92
N LYS A 17 3.04 -3.33 -6.46
CA LYS A 17 2.72 -3.24 -5.02
C LYS A 17 3.41 -4.33 -4.22
N VAL A 18 3.32 -5.57 -4.68
CA VAL A 18 3.83 -6.73 -3.95
C VAL A 18 5.36 -6.71 -3.94
N THR A 19 6.00 -6.46 -5.09
CA THR A 19 7.46 -6.42 -5.21
C THR A 19 8.06 -5.36 -4.28
N VAL A 20 7.57 -4.12 -4.34
CA VAL A 20 8.09 -3.03 -3.50
C VAL A 20 7.80 -3.29 -2.03
N ASN A 21 6.62 -3.78 -1.70
CA ASN A 21 6.25 -4.02 -0.30
C ASN A 21 7.01 -5.20 0.32
N CYS A 22 7.34 -6.24 -0.45
CA CYS A 22 8.25 -7.30 0.00
C CYS A 22 9.67 -6.76 0.25
N ALA A 23 10.18 -5.91 -0.65
CA ALA A 23 11.48 -5.27 -0.44
C ALA A 23 11.49 -4.36 0.80
N LEU A 24 10.41 -3.59 1.01
CA LEU A 24 10.25 -2.75 2.21
C LEU A 24 10.20 -3.57 3.49
N LEU A 25 9.46 -4.68 3.52
CA LEU A 25 9.43 -5.57 4.70
C LEU A 25 10.82 -6.11 5.04
N PHE A 26 11.59 -6.49 4.03
CA PHE A 26 12.98 -6.93 4.23
C PHE A 26 13.85 -5.81 4.82
N LEU A 27 13.80 -4.60 4.26
CA LEU A 27 14.55 -3.46 4.78
C LEU A 27 14.12 -3.07 6.20
N LEU A 28 12.83 -3.07 6.48
CA LEU A 28 12.26 -2.78 7.80
C LEU A 28 12.68 -3.85 8.83
N PHE A 29 12.69 -5.12 8.43
CA PHE A 29 13.20 -6.21 9.27
C PHE A 29 14.69 -6.02 9.60
N LEU A 30 15.51 -5.67 8.61
CA LEU A 30 16.91 -5.32 8.85
C LEU A 30 17.06 -4.11 9.78
N ALA A 31 16.20 -3.09 9.66
CA ALA A 31 16.24 -1.89 10.50
C ALA A 31 15.80 -2.15 11.96
N LEU A 32 15.05 -3.22 12.21
CA LEU A 32 14.72 -3.69 13.56
C LEU A 32 15.91 -4.39 14.25
N ILE A 33 16.76 -5.07 13.47
CA ILE A 33 17.96 -5.77 13.99
C ILE A 33 19.15 -4.81 14.07
N PHE A 34 19.35 -4.01 13.03
CA PHE A 34 20.48 -3.11 12.88
C PHE A 34 20.03 -1.65 12.91
N THR A 35 20.48 -0.92 13.93
CA THR A 35 20.22 0.52 14.06
C THR A 35 21.15 1.30 13.14
N SER A 36 20.67 1.75 11.99
CA SER A 36 21.45 2.56 11.05
C SER A 36 20.64 3.73 10.52
N ARG A 37 21.16 4.96 10.69
CA ARG A 37 20.49 6.17 10.22
C ARG A 37 20.34 6.21 8.70
N ILE A 38 21.35 5.70 7.98
CA ILE A 38 21.33 5.62 6.52
C ILE A 38 20.22 4.65 6.07
N LEU A 39 20.08 3.51 6.76
CA LEU A 39 19.02 2.56 6.47
C LEU A 39 17.64 3.17 6.73
N ASP A 40 17.46 3.87 7.85
CA ASP A 40 16.21 4.57 8.15
C ASP A 40 15.88 5.62 7.07
N PHE A 41 16.87 6.36 6.59
CA PHE A 41 16.70 7.34 5.51
C PHE A 41 16.26 6.66 4.21
N ILE A 42 16.93 5.57 3.81
CA ILE A 42 16.57 4.79 2.60
C ILE A 42 15.14 4.26 2.71
N ILE A 43 14.76 3.71 3.86
CA ILE A 43 13.41 3.19 4.10
C ILE A 43 12.37 4.32 3.97
N ASN A 44 12.57 5.43 4.67
CA ASN A 44 11.60 6.53 4.67
C ASN A 44 11.51 7.20 3.30
N PHE A 45 12.62 7.38 2.59
CA PHE A 45 12.62 7.88 1.21
C PHE A 45 11.85 6.93 0.28
N THR A 46 12.09 5.63 0.42
CA THR A 46 11.36 4.60 -0.35
C THR A 46 9.87 4.61 -0.03
N LEU A 47 9.48 4.81 1.23
CA LEU A 47 8.07 4.92 1.64
C LEU A 47 7.40 6.15 1.01
N VAL A 48 8.04 7.32 1.03
CA VAL A 48 7.54 8.53 0.36
C VAL A 48 7.30 8.25 -1.13
N TRP A 49 8.33 7.75 -1.82
CA TRP A 49 8.23 7.43 -3.24
C TRP A 49 7.12 6.39 -3.52
N PHE A 50 7.03 5.36 -2.69
CA PHE A 50 6.06 4.29 -2.84
C PHE A 50 4.64 4.83 -2.70
N TYR A 51 4.31 5.54 -1.61
CA TYR A 51 2.96 6.07 -1.38
C TYR A 51 2.55 7.15 -2.39
N CYS A 52 3.47 7.99 -2.85
CA CYS A 52 3.23 8.89 -3.98
C CYS A 52 2.86 8.11 -5.25
N THR A 53 3.62 7.06 -5.57
CA THR A 53 3.36 6.22 -6.74
C THR A 53 2.02 5.50 -6.63
N LEU A 54 1.66 4.96 -5.45
CA LEU A 54 0.35 4.35 -5.22
C LEU A 54 -0.77 5.35 -5.47
N THR A 55 -0.64 6.57 -4.93
CA THR A 55 -1.65 7.62 -5.08
C THR A 55 -1.92 7.94 -6.56
N ILE A 56 -0.87 8.12 -7.36
CA ILE A 56 -1.01 8.40 -8.81
C ILE A 56 -1.65 7.20 -9.53
N ARG A 57 -1.15 5.98 -9.28
CA ARG A 57 -1.68 4.78 -9.95
C ARG A 57 -3.13 4.49 -9.56
N GLU A 58 -3.51 4.76 -8.32
CA GLU A 58 -4.88 4.60 -7.86
C GLU A 58 -5.83 5.69 -8.37
N ALA A 59 -5.35 6.92 -8.56
CA ALA A 59 -6.10 7.95 -9.25
C ALA A 59 -6.45 7.53 -10.69
N ILE A 60 -5.47 6.96 -11.41
CA ILE A 60 -5.69 6.39 -12.75
C ILE A 60 -6.69 5.22 -12.70
N LEU A 61 -6.60 4.33 -11.71
CA LEU A 61 -7.56 3.24 -11.55
C LEU A 61 -8.98 3.73 -11.24
N ARG A 62 -9.13 4.78 -10.42
CA ARG A 62 -10.43 5.40 -10.15
C ARG A 62 -11.06 5.97 -11.41
N ILE A 63 -10.30 6.71 -12.21
CA ILE A 63 -10.75 7.26 -13.50
C ILE A 63 -11.16 6.13 -14.46
N ASN A 64 -10.47 5.00 -14.41
CA ASN A 64 -10.79 3.80 -15.20
C ASN A 64 -11.98 2.99 -14.68
N GLY A 65 -12.66 3.42 -13.61
CA GLY A 65 -13.87 2.80 -13.05
C GLY A 65 -13.62 1.88 -11.84
N SER A 66 -12.40 1.84 -11.29
CA SER A 66 -12.12 1.09 -10.06
C SER A 66 -12.68 1.81 -8.83
N ARG A 67 -13.50 1.12 -8.04
CA ARG A 67 -14.08 1.65 -6.81
C ARG A 67 -13.07 1.56 -5.65
N ILE A 68 -12.26 2.60 -5.49
CA ILE A 68 -11.27 2.69 -4.39
C ILE A 68 -11.84 3.58 -3.28
N LYS A 69 -11.85 3.09 -2.04
CA LYS A 69 -12.43 3.81 -0.89
C LYS A 69 -11.64 5.10 -0.57
N GLY A 70 -12.33 6.13 -0.07
CA GLY A 70 -11.74 7.43 0.27
C GLY A 70 -10.67 7.32 1.38
N TRP A 71 -11.01 6.62 2.47
CA TRP A 71 -10.11 6.41 3.61
C TRP A 71 -8.78 5.75 3.21
N TRP A 72 -8.80 4.89 2.19
CA TRP A 72 -7.60 4.23 1.67
C TRP A 72 -6.61 5.21 1.06
N ILE A 73 -7.12 6.18 0.30
CA ILE A 73 -6.29 7.24 -0.26
C ILE A 73 -5.83 8.21 0.83
N MET A 74 -6.67 8.51 1.82
CA MET A 74 -6.24 9.32 2.97
C MET A 74 -5.07 8.66 3.71
N HIS A 75 -5.10 7.34 3.89
CA HIS A 75 -3.98 6.58 4.44
C HIS A 75 -2.70 6.79 3.62
N HIS A 76 -2.75 6.77 2.29
CA HIS A 76 -1.56 7.01 1.46
C HIS A 76 -0.97 8.41 1.65
N TYR A 77 -1.82 9.44 1.72
CA TYR A 77 -1.37 10.80 1.98
C TYR A 77 -0.72 10.94 3.36
N VAL A 78 -1.37 10.42 4.40
CA VAL A 78 -0.85 10.46 5.77
C VAL A 78 0.49 9.74 5.85
N SER A 79 0.59 8.54 5.29
CA SER A 79 1.84 7.77 5.29
C SER A 79 2.96 8.47 4.52
N CYS A 80 2.65 9.11 3.39
CA CYS A 80 3.62 9.92 2.64
C CYS A 80 4.15 11.10 3.46
N VAL A 81 3.25 11.83 4.13
CA VAL A 81 3.62 13.00 4.95
C VAL A 81 4.46 12.55 6.15
N LEU A 82 4.04 11.51 6.86
CA LEU A 82 4.76 10.99 8.02
C LEU A 82 6.17 10.51 7.64
N SER A 83 6.30 9.74 6.57
CA SER A 83 7.63 9.33 6.08
C SER A 83 8.46 10.52 5.62
N GLY A 84 7.86 11.52 4.96
CA GLY A 84 8.54 12.75 4.55
C GLY A 84 9.10 13.53 5.74
N MET A 85 8.30 13.70 6.79
CA MET A 85 8.73 14.31 8.06
C MET A 85 9.94 13.55 8.64
N THR A 86 9.86 12.23 8.72
CA THR A 86 10.93 11.37 9.26
C THR A 86 12.22 11.41 8.43
N VAL A 87 12.13 11.55 7.09
CA VAL A 87 13.30 11.77 6.22
C VAL A 87 14.02 13.06 6.59
N THR A 88 13.27 14.14 6.76
CA THR A 88 13.83 15.47 7.07
C THR A 88 14.21 15.67 8.52
N TRP A 89 13.82 14.74 9.40
CA TRP A 89 14.04 14.85 10.84
C TRP A 89 15.53 14.65 11.20
N GLY A 90 16.12 15.60 11.93
CA GLY A 90 17.53 15.54 12.33
C GLY A 90 17.82 14.46 13.39
N ASP A 91 19.06 13.98 13.47
CA ASP A 91 19.44 13.03 14.52
C ASP A 91 19.43 13.72 15.89
N GLY A 92 18.53 13.27 16.76
CA GLY A 92 18.34 13.82 18.10
C GLY A 92 17.66 12.81 19.02
N GLU A 93 17.62 13.12 20.31
CA GLU A 93 17.06 12.25 21.35
C GLU A 93 15.60 11.85 21.07
N CYS A 94 14.80 12.82 20.61
CA CYS A 94 13.40 12.61 20.23
C CYS A 94 13.26 11.61 19.07
N TYR A 95 14.11 11.73 18.04
CA TYR A 95 14.13 10.80 16.91
C TYR A 95 14.44 9.39 17.39
N ARG A 96 15.49 9.22 18.20
CA ARG A 96 15.90 7.91 18.74
C ARG A 96 14.82 7.27 19.61
N SER A 97 14.09 8.06 20.40
CA SER A 97 12.98 7.56 21.23
C SER A 97 11.82 7.04 20.39
N ILE A 98 11.42 7.75 19.33
CA ILE A 98 10.27 7.39 18.49
C ILE A 98 10.61 6.34 17.43
N ARG A 99 11.89 6.25 17.03
CA ARG A 99 12.37 5.40 15.92
C ARG A 99 11.79 3.99 15.95
N THR A 100 11.97 3.26 17.05
CA THR A 100 11.58 1.84 17.12
C THR A 100 10.06 1.68 16.98
N HIS A 101 9.28 2.57 17.59
CA HIS A 101 7.83 2.58 17.43
C HIS A 101 7.42 2.84 15.98
N PHE A 102 8.06 3.82 15.33
CA PHE A 102 7.78 4.17 13.94
C PHE A 102 8.15 3.04 12.97
N ILE A 103 9.34 2.45 13.08
CA ILE A 103 9.77 1.32 12.23
C ILE A 103 8.86 0.11 12.42
N THR A 104 8.49 -0.21 13.67
CA THR A 104 7.55 -1.31 13.96
C THR A 104 6.18 -1.05 13.35
N PHE A 105 5.69 0.20 13.44
CA PHE A 105 4.44 0.60 12.83
C PHE A 105 4.48 0.48 11.30
N CYS A 106 5.55 0.94 10.64
CA CYS A 106 5.75 0.77 9.20
C CYS A 106 5.79 -0.70 8.79
N PHE A 107 6.48 -1.54 9.57
CA PHE A 107 6.51 -2.99 9.34
C PHE A 107 5.11 -3.59 9.38
N TYR A 108 4.32 -3.26 10.41
CA TYR A 108 2.94 -3.70 10.54
C TYR A 108 2.08 -3.25 9.35
N LEU A 109 2.16 -1.98 8.95
CA LEU A 109 1.41 -1.47 7.80
C LEU A 109 1.78 -2.21 6.50
N SER A 110 3.07 -2.38 6.23
CA SER A 110 3.56 -3.12 5.07
C SER A 110 3.08 -4.57 5.06
N PHE A 111 3.04 -5.23 6.22
CA PHE A 111 2.52 -6.58 6.36
C PHE A 111 1.02 -6.65 6.07
N VAL A 112 0.23 -5.77 6.68
CA VAL A 112 -1.23 -5.66 6.46
C VAL A 112 -1.54 -5.38 4.98
N GLN A 113 -0.77 -4.51 4.34
CA GLN A 113 -0.90 -4.20 2.91
C GLN A 113 -0.72 -5.45 2.02
N LEU A 114 0.21 -6.35 2.36
CA LEU A 114 0.36 -7.64 1.66
C LEU A 114 -0.87 -8.52 1.87
N LEU A 115 -1.34 -8.68 3.11
CA LEU A 115 -2.52 -9.48 3.41
C LEU A 115 -3.76 -8.96 2.67
N GLN A 116 -3.96 -7.65 2.64
CA GLN A 116 -5.05 -7.01 1.90
C GLN A 116 -4.95 -7.31 0.40
N CYS A 117 -3.75 -7.20 -0.20
CA CYS A 117 -3.54 -7.53 -1.61
C CYS A 117 -3.83 -9.02 -1.89
N ARG A 118 -3.36 -9.95 -1.05
CA ARG A 118 -3.65 -11.39 -1.17
C ARG A 118 -5.15 -11.66 -1.08
N TYR A 119 -5.82 -11.10 -0.09
CA TYR A 119 -7.25 -11.26 0.13
C TYR A 119 -8.08 -10.73 -1.04
N GLN A 120 -7.80 -9.50 -1.52
CA GLN A 120 -8.49 -8.89 -2.65
C GLN A 120 -8.30 -9.70 -3.93
N THR A 121 -7.07 -10.15 -4.20
CA THR A 121 -6.76 -10.98 -5.37
C THR A 121 -7.44 -12.35 -5.30
N GLY A 122 -7.52 -12.96 -4.11
CA GLY A 122 -8.23 -14.23 -3.90
C GLY A 122 -9.73 -14.10 -4.12
N CYS A 123 -10.35 -13.04 -3.60
CA CYS A 123 -11.76 -12.76 -3.83
C CYS A 123 -12.06 -12.54 -5.33
N LEU A 124 -11.21 -11.77 -6.02
CA LEU A 124 -11.37 -11.54 -7.46
C LEU A 124 -11.24 -12.83 -8.28
N ARG A 125 -10.26 -13.69 -7.96
CA ARG A 125 -10.11 -14.99 -8.61
C ARG A 125 -11.32 -15.90 -8.41
N ARG A 126 -11.88 -15.93 -7.19
CA ARG A 126 -13.11 -16.68 -6.89
C ARG A 126 -14.31 -16.15 -7.69
N LEU A 127 -14.51 -14.84 -7.75
CA LEU A 127 -15.57 -14.23 -8.56
C LEU A 127 -15.42 -14.56 -10.05
N HIS A 128 -14.18 -14.55 -10.57
CA HIS A 128 -13.88 -14.98 -11.93
C HIS A 128 -14.22 -16.46 -12.16
N ALA A 129 -13.84 -17.36 -11.24
CA ALA A 129 -14.13 -18.79 -11.35
C ALA A 129 -15.64 -19.10 -11.30
N LEU A 130 -16.42 -18.30 -10.57
CA LEU A 130 -17.87 -18.43 -10.46
C LEU A 130 -18.64 -17.85 -11.67
N GLY A 131 -17.95 -17.34 -12.70
CA GLY A 131 -18.59 -16.73 -13.87
C GLY A 131 -19.32 -15.42 -13.59
N GLN A 132 -19.23 -14.88 -12.36
CA GLN A 132 -19.81 -13.59 -11.97
C GLN A 132 -18.96 -12.44 -12.49
N ARG A 133 -18.94 -12.29 -13.82
CA ARG A 133 -18.19 -11.29 -14.58
C ARG A 133 -18.88 -9.92 -14.53
N TYR A 134 -19.32 -9.45 -13.36
CA TYR A 134 -19.83 -8.08 -13.27
C TYR A 134 -18.68 -7.12 -12.98
N SER A 135 -18.28 -6.38 -14.02
CA SER A 135 -17.73 -5.02 -13.97
C SER A 135 -16.98 -4.64 -12.68
N MET A 136 -15.72 -5.06 -12.52
CA MET A 136 -14.76 -4.46 -11.56
C MET A 136 -15.23 -4.24 -10.11
N ASP A 137 -16.30 -4.90 -9.65
CA ASP A 137 -16.82 -4.74 -8.30
C ASP A 137 -16.04 -5.67 -7.36
N ILE A 138 -15.02 -5.12 -6.70
CA ILE A 138 -14.40 -5.73 -5.53
C ILE A 138 -14.60 -4.80 -4.34
N SER A 139 -15.73 -5.00 -3.67
CA SER A 139 -15.92 -4.80 -2.24
C SER A 139 -17.19 -5.55 -1.89
N VAL A 140 -17.08 -6.62 -1.11
CA VAL A 140 -18.24 -7.28 -0.47
C VAL A 140 -18.78 -6.29 0.57
N GLY A 141 -19.58 -5.35 0.10
CA GLY A 141 -20.48 -4.54 0.91
C GLY A 141 -21.78 -5.33 1.03
N ARG A 142 -21.87 -6.06 2.13
CA ARG A 142 -23.06 -6.70 2.70
C ARG A 142 -24.34 -5.88 2.35
N LYS A 143 -25.14 -6.35 1.39
CA LYS A 143 -26.57 -5.99 1.28
C LYS A 143 -27.30 -6.76 2.40
N PHE A 144 -27.31 -6.20 3.59
CA PHE A 144 -28.32 -6.53 4.59
C PHE A 144 -28.85 -5.20 5.12
N LEU A 145 -30.06 -4.88 4.68
CA LEU A 145 -31.11 -4.11 5.34
C LEU A 145 -32.04 -3.57 4.25
N ASN A 146 -32.96 -4.42 3.84
CA ASN A 146 -34.29 -4.06 3.37
C ASN A 146 -35.22 -5.04 4.08
N TYR A 147 -35.60 -4.69 5.30
CA TYR A 147 -36.90 -4.86 5.97
C TYR A 147 -36.79 -4.11 7.30
#